data_AF-A0A0F9LE45-F1
#
_entry.id   AF-A0A0F9LE45-F1
#
_cell.length_a   1.000
_cell.length_b   1.000
_cell.length_c   1.000
_cell.angle_alpha   90.00
_cell.angle_beta   90.00
_cell.angle_gamma   90.00
#
_symmetry.space_group_name_H-M   'P 1'
#
loop_
_entity.id
_entity.type
_entity.pdbx_description
1 polymer ?
#
loop_
_entity_poly.entity_id
_entity_poly.type
_entity_poly.pdbx_seq_one_letter_code
_entity_poly.pdbx_strand_id
1 'polypeptide(L)'
;MLEVRYITATGEVTGWCGDKNQFGNLDRERVAEAIIVFDIPVPPLSLDACLVQGSKLIDNPSYIEPPPPRDLLVEVDELKARLDSLGVK
;
A
#
# COMPACT_ATOMS: atom_id res chain seq x y z
N MET A 1 -5.87 -17.21 3.81
CA MET A 1 -6.58 -16.55 4.90
C MET A 1 -5.79 -15.32 5.30
N LEU A 2 -6.49 -14.21 5.47
CA LEU A 2 -5.93 -12.88 5.63
C LEU A 2 -6.67 -12.21 6.78
N GLU A 3 -5.95 -11.86 7.85
CA GLU A 3 -6.47 -10.99 8.90
C GLU A 3 -6.28 -9.55 8.44
N VAL A 4 -7.34 -8.76 8.35
CA VAL A 4 -7.31 -7.37 7.87
C VAL A 4 -7.81 -6.46 8.98
N ARG A 5 -7.06 -5.39 9.25
CA ARG A 5 -7.46 -4.29 10.12
C ARG A 5 -7.87 -3.11 9.27
N TYR A 6 -9.00 -2.51 9.59
CA TYR A 6 -9.56 -1.42 8.79
C TYR A 6 -10.32 -0.40 9.64
N ILE A 7 -10.43 0.83 9.16
CA ILE A 7 -11.22 1.90 9.78
C ILE A 7 -12.70 1.62 9.51
N THR A 8 -13.51 1.50 10.55
CA THR A 8 -14.92 1.09 10.41
C THR A 8 -15.78 2.11 9.65
N ALA A 9 -15.46 3.39 9.75
CA ALA A 9 -16.21 4.48 9.10
C ALA A 9 -15.93 4.58 7.59
N THR A 10 -14.69 4.35 7.16
CA THR A 10 -14.26 4.55 5.76
C THR A 10 -14.03 3.24 5.01
N GLY A 11 -13.81 2.13 5.73
CA GLY A 11 -13.39 0.86 5.14
C GLY A 11 -11.89 0.80 4.85
N GLU A 12 -11.12 1.86 5.12
CA GLU A 12 -9.70 1.94 4.79
C GLU A 12 -8.88 0.90 5.53
N VAL A 13 -8.05 0.15 4.80
CA VAL A 13 -7.19 -0.89 5.36
C VAL A 13 -5.96 -0.25 6.01
N THR A 14 -5.76 -0.49 7.30
CA THR A 14 -4.62 0.03 8.08
C THR A 14 -3.57 -1.03 8.40
N GLY A 15 -3.82 -2.27 7.99
CA GLY A 15 -2.90 -3.38 8.16
C GLY A 15 -3.53 -4.71 7.76
N TRP A 16 -2.69 -5.68 7.44
CA TRP A 16 -3.12 -7.07 7.31
C TRP A 16 -2.02 -8.05 7.74
N CYS A 17 -2.41 -9.29 7.97
CA CYS A 17 -1.52 -10.40 8.23
C CYS A 17 -1.94 -11.62 7.41
N GLY A 18 -1.02 -12.14 6.59
CA GLY A 18 -1.22 -13.35 5.80
C GLY A 18 -0.83 -14.64 6.49
N ASP A 19 -0.12 -14.55 7.62
CA ASP A 19 0.32 -15.71 8.39
C ASP A 19 -0.67 -16.00 9.53
N LYS A 20 -1.41 -17.10 9.39
CA LYS A 20 -2.38 -17.57 10.40
C LYS A 20 -1.77 -17.75 11.78
N ASN A 21 -0.47 -18.06 11.88
CA ASN A 21 0.21 -18.24 13.17
C ASN A 21 0.48 -16.91 13.89
N GLN A 22 0.35 -15.78 13.18
CA GLN A 22 0.55 -14.43 13.70
C GLN A 22 -0.75 -13.65 13.88
N PHE A 23 -1.91 -14.31 13.71
CA PHE A 23 -3.21 -13.67 13.88
C PHE A 23 -3.41 -13.21 15.33
N GLY A 24 -4.08 -12.08 15.50
CA GLY A 24 -4.28 -11.44 16.79
C GLY A 24 -3.12 -10.56 17.26
N ASN A 25 -2.03 -10.46 16.50
CA ASN A 25 -0.95 -9.49 16.75
C ASN A 25 -1.26 -8.08 16.22
N LEU A 26 -2.32 -7.92 15.42
CA LEU A 26 -2.81 -6.59 15.05
C LEU A 26 -3.42 -5.94 16.29
N ASP A 27 -2.74 -4.92 16.79
CA ASP A 27 -3.10 -4.14 17.97
C ASP A 27 -4.61 -3.81 18.01
N ARG A 28 -5.30 -4.32 19.04
CA ARG A 28 -6.77 -4.31 19.16
C ARG A 28 -7.30 -3.09 19.90
N GLU A 29 -6.43 -2.21 20.40
CA GLU A 29 -6.82 -1.09 21.27
C GLU A 29 -7.22 0.19 20.50
N ARG A 30 -7.32 0.11 19.16
CA ARG A 30 -7.72 1.23 18.32
C ARG A 30 -9.24 1.34 18.18
N VAL A 31 -9.83 2.28 18.90
CA VAL A 31 -11.29 2.49 19.04
C VAL A 31 -12.05 2.65 17.72
N ALA A 32 -11.41 3.11 16.64
CA ALA A 32 -12.04 3.32 15.33
C ALA A 32 -11.78 2.19 14.31
N GLU A 33 -10.98 1.19 14.68
CA GLU A 33 -10.54 0.12 13.78
C GLU A 33 -11.20 -1.21 14.17
N ALA A 34 -11.51 -2.02 13.17
CA ALA A 34 -12.00 -3.39 13.34
C ALA A 34 -11.09 -4.38 12.64
N ILE A 35 -11.17 -5.64 13.05
CA ILE A 35 -10.44 -6.76 12.45
C ILE A 35 -11.45 -7.71 11.81
N ILE A 36 -11.19 -8.10 10.57
CA ILE A 36 -11.94 -9.11 9.83
C ILE A 36 -10.98 -10.14 9.24
N VAL A 37 -11.38 -11.41 9.22
CA VAL A 37 -10.58 -12.49 8.65
C VAL A 37 -11.25 -12.97 7.37
N PHE A 38 -10.55 -12.82 6.25
CA PHE A 38 -11.00 -13.28 4.94
C PHE A 38 -10.34 -14.62 4.58
N ASP A 39 -11.07 -15.51 3.91
CA ASP A 39 -10.48 -16.72 3.33
C ASP A 39 -9.98 -16.48 1.89
N ILE A 40 -9.06 -15.53 1.76
CA ILE A 40 -8.39 -15.16 0.50
C ILE A 40 -6.87 -15.22 0.68
N PRO A 41 -6.08 -15.32 -0.41
CA PRO A 41 -4.63 -15.09 -0.35
C PRO A 41 -4.31 -13.62 -0.04
N VAL A 42 -3.08 -13.33 0.35
CA VAL A 42 -2.58 -11.96 0.52
C VAL A 42 -2.58 -11.27 -0.85
N PRO A 43 -3.24 -10.12 -1.02
CA PRO A 43 -3.18 -9.37 -2.26
C PRO A 43 -1.76 -8.88 -2.55
N PRO A 44 -1.33 -8.82 -3.82
CA PRO A 44 -0.05 -8.25 -4.20
C PRO A 44 -0.05 -6.70 -4.18
N LEU A 45 -1.18 -6.08 -3.83
CA LEU A 45 -1.41 -4.64 -3.85
C LEU A 45 -1.00 -3.98 -2.52
N SER A 46 -0.82 -2.66 -2.53
CA SER A 46 -0.70 -1.87 -1.29
C SER A 46 -1.98 -1.94 -0.47
N LEU A 47 -1.86 -1.75 0.85
CA LEU A 47 -3.02 -1.60 1.75
C LEU A 47 -3.93 -0.46 1.28
N ASP A 48 -3.34 0.65 0.85
CA ASP A 48 -4.06 1.85 0.37
C ASP A 48 -4.88 1.60 -0.89
N ALA A 49 -4.55 0.54 -1.64
CA ALA A 49 -5.27 0.12 -2.83
C ALA A 49 -6.54 -0.67 -2.52
N CYS A 50 -6.79 -1.00 -1.24
CA CYS A 50 -7.88 -1.86 -0.82
C CYS A 50 -8.80 -1.16 0.19
N LEU A 51 -10.09 -1.48 0.11
CA LEU A 51 -11.11 -1.13 1.10
C LEU A 51 -11.85 -2.38 1.57
N VAL A 52 -12.29 -2.38 2.83
CA VAL A 52 -13.22 -3.37 3.37
C VAL A 52 -14.64 -2.87 3.16
N GLN A 53 -15.45 -3.65 2.45
CA GLN A 53 -16.88 -3.40 2.26
C GLN A 53 -17.69 -4.64 2.68
N GLY A 54 -18.28 -4.57 3.87
CA GLY A 54 -18.98 -5.69 4.47
C GLY A 54 -18.04 -6.88 4.71
N SER A 55 -18.28 -8.00 4.01
CA SER A 55 -17.46 -9.21 4.08
C SER A 55 -16.53 -9.39 2.89
N LYS A 56 -16.17 -8.30 2.20
CA LYS A 56 -15.28 -8.32 1.04
C LYS A 56 -14.16 -7.29 1.14
N LEU A 57 -13.03 -7.63 0.52
CA LEU A 57 -11.97 -6.69 0.18
C LEU A 57 -12.20 -6.24 -1.27
N ILE A 58 -12.28 -4.94 -1.51
CA ILE A 58 -12.53 -4.33 -2.82
C ILE A 58 -11.42 -3.34 -3.15
N ASP A 59 -11.30 -2.97 -4.44
CA ASP A 59 -10.36 -1.95 -4.86
C ASP A 59 -10.78 -0.57 -4.34
N ASN A 60 -9.81 0.23 -3.90
CA ASN A 60 -10.02 1.62 -3.53
C ASN A 60 -10.08 2.49 -4.80
N PRO A 61 -11.24 3.06 -5.18
CA PRO A 61 -11.36 3.86 -6.40
C PRO A 61 -10.58 5.18 -6.32
N SER A 62 -10.21 5.62 -5.12
CA SER A 62 -9.41 6.82 -4.87
C SER A 62 -7.91 6.53 -4.87
N TYR A 63 -7.50 5.27 -5.00
CA TYR A 63 -6.08 4.90 -5.01
C TYR A 63 -5.42 5.31 -6.32
N ILE A 64 -4.30 6.01 -6.19
CA ILE A 64 -3.43 6.37 -7.30
C ILE A 64 -2.12 5.63 -7.04
N GLU A 65 -1.78 4.69 -7.91
CA GLU A 65 -0.52 3.96 -7.81
C GLU A 65 0.65 4.95 -7.93
N PRO A 66 1.62 4.92 -6.99
CA PRO A 66 2.76 5.80 -7.08
C PRO A 66 3.53 5.51 -8.37
N PRO A 67 4.11 6.55 -9.00
CA PRO A 67 4.96 6.34 -10.16
C PRO A 67 6.12 5.40 -9.79
N PRO A 68 6.61 4.58 -10.74
CA PRO A 68 7.73 3.70 -10.48
C PRO A 68 8.94 4.51 -9.96
N PRO A 69 9.81 3.89 -9.15
CA PRO A 69 11.02 4.54 -8.65
C PRO A 69 11.81 5.13 -9.81
N ARG A 70 12.21 6.40 -9.66
CA ARG A 70 13.04 7.09 -10.65
C ARG A 70 14.45 6.49 -10.63
N ASP A 71 14.98 6.21 -11.81
CA ASP A 71 16.39 5.83 -11.95
C ASP A 71 17.25 7.09 -11.88
N LEU A 72 17.59 7.49 -10.65
CA LEU A 72 18.36 8.71 -10.39
C LEU A 72 19.75 8.68 -11.03
N LEU A 73 20.33 7.50 -11.29
CA LEU A 73 21.63 7.40 -11.93
C LEU A 73 21.52 7.79 -13.40
N VAL A 74 20.55 7.23 -14.11
CA VAL A 74 20.28 7.56 -15.52
C VAL A 74 19.93 9.04 -15.65
N GLU A 75 19.04 9.56 -14.79
CA GLU A 75 18.66 10.96 -14.82
C GLU A 75 19.84 11.91 -14.57
N VAL A 76 20.74 11.58 -13.64
CA VAL A 76 21.94 12.37 -13.37
C VAL A 76 22.89 12.36 -14.57
N ASP A 77 23.07 11.21 -15.23
CA ASP A 77 23.94 11.11 -16.40
C ASP A 77 23.37 11.88 -17.59
N GLU A 78 22.06 11.83 -17.81
CA GLU A 78 21.37 12.67 -18.80
C GLU A 78 21.52 14.16 -18.50
N LEU A 79 21.39 14.56 -17.23
CA LEU A 79 21.56 15.96 -16.82
C LEU A 79 23.00 16.45 -17.01
N LYS A 80 23.99 15.61 -16.71
CA LYS A 80 25.41 15.92 -16.98
C LYS A 80 25.66 16.09 -18.48
N ALA A 81 25.17 15.18 -19.30
CA ALA A 81 25.30 15.27 -20.76
C ALA A 81 24.66 16.55 -21.32
N ARG A 82 23.51 16.96 -20.77
CA ARG A 82 22.87 18.24 -21.13
C ARG A 82 23.68 19.45 -20.69
N LEU A 83 24.27 19.44 -19.48
CA LEU A 83 25.16 20.51 -19.01
C LEU A 83 26.40 20.65 -19.89
N ASP A 84 27.03 19.53 -20.26
CA ASP A 84 28.18 19.51 -21.18
C ASP A 84 27.81 20.11 -22.55
N SER A 85 26.61 19.79 -23.06
CA SER A 85 26.12 20.34 -24.33
C SER A 85 25.81 21.84 -24.29
N LEU A 86 25.49 22.39 -23.11
CA LEU A 86 25.20 23.81 -22.90
C LEU A 86 26.47 24.63 -22.62
N GLY A 87 27.64 23.99 -22.47
CA GLY A 87 28.92 24.67 -22.25
C GLY A 87 29.00 25.41 -20.92
N VAL A 88 28.14 25.08 -19.96
CA VAL A 88 28.16 25.67 -18.60
C VAL A 88 29.32 25.02 -17.84
N LYS A 89 30.46 25.72 -17.81
CA LYS A 89 31.63 25.37 -16.99
C LYS A 89 31.62 26.11 -15.66
#